data_AF-Q559E5-F1
#
_entry.id   AF-Q559E5-F1
#
_cell.length_a   1.000
_cell.length_b   1.000
_cell.length_c   1.000
_cell.angle_alpha   90.00
_cell.angle_beta   90.00
_cell.angle_gamma   90.00
#
_symmetry.space_group_name_H-M   'P 1'
#
loop_
_entity.id
_entity.type
_entity.pdbx_description
1 polymer ?
#
loop_
_entity_poly.entity_id
_entity_poly.type
_entity_poly.pdbx_seq_one_letter_code
_entity_poly.pdbx_strand_id
1 'polypeptide(L)'
;MSQSKARDSTTDSACHVLKGAIVKVLGTPITISVECNNKVKGRISVEYEHPEKPSQELINKIEEEANLIIKQNLEFKTFKIDKKEAESKYKSNLVNNTYIYDKFPVPESVTELSLVELENWNINCCPAVHLKTTGEIGGIKIAGINHRPAKKELEFRFDIVASVVSTTTAKPTGRGAPKKDAAVVNETSFEGSNLKDTNVQYLTQKIIKLVLDSKDSKDSEKEQTTLEIEQLLTILKNTSYTNGSQSVIISRK
;
A
#
# COMPACT_ATOMS: atom_id res chain seq x y z
N MET A 1 4.52 -3.71 -35.36
CA MET A 1 4.77 -3.43 -33.92
C MET A 1 3.86 -2.30 -33.51
N SER A 2 2.98 -2.48 -32.51
CA SER A 2 2.24 -1.36 -31.94
C SER A 2 3.25 -0.44 -31.27
N GLN A 3 3.41 0.80 -31.75
CA GLN A 3 4.10 1.81 -30.95
C GLN A 3 3.35 1.89 -29.61
N SER A 4 4.04 1.69 -28.49
CA SER A 4 3.44 1.96 -27.18
C SER A 4 3.07 3.44 -27.16
N LYS A 5 1.79 3.76 -26.94
CA LYS A 5 1.35 5.16 -26.81
C LYS A 5 2.17 5.83 -25.70
N ALA A 6 2.53 7.10 -25.90
CA ALA A 6 3.22 7.89 -24.89
C ALA A 6 2.42 7.90 -23.58
N ARG A 7 3.12 7.73 -22.45
CA ARG A 7 2.54 7.80 -21.11
C ARG A 7 2.40 9.27 -20.71
N ASP A 8 1.25 9.65 -20.15
CA ASP A 8 1.01 10.96 -19.57
C ASP A 8 1.48 10.95 -18.11
N SER A 9 2.34 11.91 -17.76
CA SER A 9 2.97 11.99 -16.45
C SER A 9 1.97 12.06 -15.30
N THR A 10 0.78 12.63 -15.51
CA THR A 10 -0.26 12.77 -14.48
C THR A 10 -0.82 11.40 -14.11
N THR A 11 -1.34 10.67 -15.10
CA THR A 11 -1.92 9.34 -14.83
C THR A 11 -0.88 8.29 -14.53
N ASP A 12 0.34 8.45 -15.01
CA ASP A 12 1.41 7.54 -14.65
C ASP A 12 1.79 7.69 -13.16
N SER A 13 1.98 8.93 -12.71
CA SER A 13 2.18 9.24 -11.29
C SER A 13 1.02 8.72 -10.42
N ALA A 14 -0.22 8.86 -10.90
CA ALA A 14 -1.40 8.31 -10.22
C ALA A 14 -1.38 6.77 -10.15
N CYS A 15 -0.87 6.07 -11.16
CA CYS A 15 -0.67 4.62 -11.11
C CYS A 15 0.27 4.24 -9.97
N HIS A 16 1.38 4.95 -9.75
CA HIS A 16 2.31 4.66 -8.64
C HIS A 16 1.66 4.86 -7.26
N VAL A 17 0.86 5.90 -7.10
CA VAL A 17 0.09 6.12 -5.87
C VAL A 17 -0.91 4.98 -5.66
N LEU A 18 -1.69 4.64 -6.69
CA LEU A 18 -2.72 3.61 -6.63
C LEU A 18 -2.14 2.19 -6.43
N LYS A 19 -0.97 1.91 -7.02
CA LYS A 19 -0.19 0.67 -6.76
C LYS A 19 0.03 0.48 -5.26
N GLY A 20 0.59 1.48 -4.58
CA GLY A 20 0.83 1.41 -3.13
C GLY A 20 -0.46 1.20 -2.32
N ALA A 21 -1.56 1.87 -2.70
CA ALA A 21 -2.85 1.71 -2.02
C ALA A 21 -3.41 0.29 -2.18
N ILE A 22 -3.32 -0.26 -3.40
CA ILE A 22 -3.73 -1.63 -3.70
C ILE A 22 -2.92 -2.63 -2.88
N VAL A 23 -1.59 -2.47 -2.78
CA VAL A 23 -0.79 -3.38 -1.94
C VAL A 23 -1.14 -3.24 -0.46
N LYS A 24 -1.32 -2.00 0.03
CA LYS A 24 -1.66 -1.76 1.43
C LYS A 24 -2.98 -2.44 1.83
N VAL A 25 -3.99 -2.40 0.96
CA VAL A 25 -5.34 -2.90 1.28
C VAL A 25 -5.56 -4.36 0.89
N LEU A 26 -5.08 -4.77 -0.28
CA LEU A 26 -5.32 -6.12 -0.83
C LEU A 26 -4.11 -7.06 -0.72
N GLY A 27 -2.92 -6.55 -0.39
CA GLY A 27 -1.72 -7.37 -0.33
C GLY A 27 -1.27 -7.88 -1.70
N THR A 28 -1.59 -7.18 -2.79
CA THR A 28 -1.30 -7.59 -4.17
C THR A 28 -0.18 -6.77 -4.81
N PRO A 29 1.11 -7.10 -4.58
CA PRO A 29 2.23 -6.29 -5.05
C PRO A 29 2.53 -6.40 -6.55
N ILE A 30 2.05 -7.45 -7.21
CA ILE A 30 2.35 -7.70 -8.62
C ILE A 30 1.35 -6.97 -9.50
N THR A 31 1.82 -5.90 -10.16
CA THR A 31 1.07 -5.25 -11.23
C THR A 31 1.24 -6.03 -12.54
N ILE A 32 0.15 -6.29 -13.25
CA ILE A 32 0.14 -6.99 -14.55
C ILE A 32 0.30 -5.99 -15.70
N SER A 33 -0.47 -4.91 -15.66
CA SER A 33 -0.46 -3.89 -16.71
C SER A 33 -0.98 -2.56 -16.21
N VAL A 34 -0.58 -1.48 -16.90
CA VAL A 34 -1.09 -0.13 -16.69
C VAL A 34 -1.46 0.51 -18.03
N GLU A 35 -2.51 1.33 -18.04
CA GLU A 35 -2.88 2.20 -19.15
C GLU A 35 -2.91 3.63 -18.62
N CYS A 36 -1.94 4.45 -19.03
CA CYS A 36 -1.75 5.83 -18.53
C CYS A 36 -1.43 6.82 -19.66
N ASN A 37 -1.98 6.60 -20.84
CA ASN A 37 -1.78 7.45 -22.02
C ASN A 37 -2.83 8.58 -22.16
N ASN A 38 -3.61 8.85 -21.11
CA ASN A 38 -4.65 9.86 -21.09
C ASN A 38 -4.53 10.67 -19.80
N LYS A 39 -4.48 12.00 -19.88
CA LYS A 39 -4.29 12.88 -18.72
C LYS A 39 -5.30 12.74 -17.59
N VAL A 40 -6.52 12.30 -17.89
CA VAL A 40 -7.64 12.26 -16.92
C VAL A 40 -8.14 10.86 -16.60
N LYS A 41 -7.76 9.82 -17.35
CA LYS A 41 -8.22 8.44 -17.10
C LYS A 41 -7.06 7.47 -17.17
N GLY A 42 -6.98 6.59 -16.18
CA GLY A 42 -6.00 5.51 -16.18
C GLY A 42 -6.61 4.16 -15.82
N ARG A 43 -5.82 3.10 -16.05
CA ARG A 43 -6.13 1.74 -15.63
C ARG A 43 -4.93 1.07 -15.02
N ILE A 44 -5.16 0.22 -14.04
CA ILE A 44 -4.17 -0.68 -13.47
C ILE A 44 -4.79 -2.07 -13.32
N SER A 45 -4.12 -3.11 -13.82
CA SER A 45 -4.46 -4.50 -13.54
C SER A 45 -3.41 -5.09 -12.62
N VAL A 46 -3.84 -5.75 -11.54
CA VAL A 46 -2.98 -6.44 -10.58
C VAL A 46 -3.30 -7.94 -10.53
N GLU A 47 -2.35 -8.73 -10.04
CA GLU A 47 -2.60 -10.12 -9.70
C GLU A 47 -3.51 -10.19 -8.48
N TYR A 48 -4.60 -10.96 -8.59
CA TYR A 48 -5.62 -11.09 -7.56
C TYR A 48 -6.21 -12.49 -7.61
N GLU A 49 -5.82 -13.33 -6.66
CA GLU A 49 -6.12 -14.77 -6.67
C GLU A 49 -7.48 -15.12 -6.05
N HIS A 50 -8.12 -14.18 -5.34
CA HIS A 50 -9.38 -14.46 -4.67
C HIS A 50 -10.50 -14.70 -5.70
N PRO A 51 -11.33 -15.74 -5.47
CA PRO A 51 -12.45 -16.08 -6.36
C PRO A 51 -13.60 -15.08 -6.29
N GLU A 52 -13.67 -14.31 -5.21
CA GLU A 52 -14.70 -13.29 -4.97
C GLU A 52 -14.15 -11.90 -5.28
N LYS A 53 -15.05 -11.01 -5.74
CA LYS A 53 -14.73 -9.60 -5.97
C LYS A 53 -14.50 -8.91 -4.62
N PRO A 54 -13.53 -7.97 -4.51
CA PRO A 54 -13.41 -7.17 -3.29
C PRO A 54 -14.72 -6.44 -2.96
N SER A 55 -15.03 -6.34 -1.67
CA SER A 55 -16.18 -5.57 -1.19
C SER A 55 -16.04 -4.10 -1.56
N GLN A 56 -17.16 -3.38 -1.66
CA GLN A 56 -17.14 -1.95 -1.92
C GLN A 56 -16.38 -1.18 -0.82
N GLU A 57 -16.40 -1.66 0.42
CA GLU A 57 -15.62 -1.11 1.53
C GLU A 57 -14.11 -1.16 1.26
N LEU A 58 -13.59 -2.29 0.77
CA LEU A 58 -12.17 -2.39 0.38
C LEU A 58 -11.83 -1.46 -0.78
N ILE A 59 -12.71 -1.32 -1.77
CA ILE A 59 -12.50 -0.40 -2.90
C ILE A 59 -12.48 1.05 -2.42
N ASN A 60 -13.41 1.45 -1.55
CA ASN A 60 -13.41 2.78 -0.95
C ASN A 60 -12.13 3.01 -0.14
N LYS A 61 -11.69 2.01 0.61
CA LYS A 61 -10.45 2.09 1.39
C LYS A 61 -9.22 2.32 0.51
N ILE A 62 -9.13 1.66 -0.65
CA ILE A 62 -8.04 1.88 -1.63
C ILE A 62 -8.07 3.34 -2.13
N GLU A 63 -9.25 3.86 -2.49
CA GLU A 63 -9.40 5.26 -2.93
C GLU A 63 -9.01 6.24 -1.81
N GLU A 64 -9.43 5.99 -0.57
CA GLU A 64 -9.09 6.82 0.59
C GLU A 64 -7.58 6.86 0.85
N GLU A 65 -6.91 5.69 0.84
CA GLU A 65 -5.47 5.60 1.05
C GLU A 65 -4.68 6.27 -0.08
N ALA A 66 -5.10 6.10 -1.33
CA ALA A 66 -4.48 6.79 -2.47
C ALA A 66 -4.57 8.32 -2.32
N ASN A 67 -5.75 8.83 -1.97
CA ASN A 67 -5.95 10.26 -1.79
C ASN A 67 -5.30 10.82 -0.52
N LEU A 68 -5.10 10.00 0.51
CA LEU A 68 -4.32 10.36 1.69
C LEU A 68 -2.86 10.66 1.29
N ILE A 69 -2.26 9.80 0.47
CA ILE A 69 -0.88 9.97 -0.01
C ILE A 69 -0.73 11.16 -0.97
N ILE A 70 -1.75 11.43 -1.78
CA ILE A 70 -1.81 12.67 -2.58
C ILE A 70 -1.78 13.90 -1.67
N LYS A 71 -2.59 13.92 -0.60
CA LYS A 71 -2.63 15.03 0.37
C LYS A 71 -1.33 15.19 1.15
N GLN A 72 -0.60 14.11 1.40
CA GLN A 72 0.73 14.16 2.03
C GLN A 72 1.81 14.76 1.12
N ASN A 73 1.54 14.91 -0.18
CA ASN A 73 2.40 15.61 -1.14
C ASN A 73 3.85 15.07 -1.18
N LEU A 74 3.99 13.74 -1.19
CA LEU A 74 5.29 13.06 -1.25
C LEU A 74 6.01 13.37 -2.58
N GLU A 75 7.33 13.45 -2.53
CA GLU A 75 8.18 13.63 -3.70
C GLU A 75 8.34 12.32 -4.50
N PHE A 76 8.21 12.40 -5.83
CA PHE A 76 8.60 11.32 -6.73
C PHE A 76 10.11 11.36 -6.97
N LYS A 77 10.86 10.59 -6.17
CA LYS A 77 12.32 10.49 -6.31
C LYS A 77 12.65 9.58 -7.48
N THR A 78 13.22 10.13 -8.55
CA THR A 78 13.66 9.36 -9.73
C THR A 78 15.17 9.25 -9.77
N PHE A 79 15.70 8.05 -9.94
CA PHE A 79 17.14 7.82 -10.03
C PHE A 79 17.48 6.63 -10.92
N LYS A 80 18.71 6.62 -11.42
CA LYS A 80 19.28 5.52 -12.21
C LYS A 80 20.16 4.65 -11.34
N ILE A 81 20.16 3.35 -11.60
CA ILE A 81 20.92 2.36 -10.84
C ILE A 81 21.29 1.17 -11.74
N ASP A 82 22.44 0.54 -11.48
CA ASP A 82 22.83 -0.69 -12.16
C ASP A 82 21.79 -1.79 -11.89
N LYS A 83 21.42 -2.55 -12.93
CA LYS A 83 20.39 -3.59 -12.85
C LYS A 83 20.73 -4.65 -11.82
N LYS A 84 21.98 -5.10 -11.71
CA LYS A 84 22.37 -6.12 -10.73
C LYS A 84 22.23 -5.58 -9.31
N GLU A 85 22.65 -4.33 -9.09
CA GLU A 85 22.50 -3.67 -7.80
C GLU A 85 21.01 -3.51 -7.41
N ALA A 86 20.20 -3.03 -8.35
CA ALA A 86 18.76 -2.86 -8.15
C ALA A 86 18.06 -4.19 -7.86
N GLU A 87 18.40 -5.25 -8.60
CA GLU A 87 17.80 -6.56 -8.40
C GLU A 87 18.19 -7.18 -7.06
N SER A 88 19.43 -7.00 -6.62
CA SER A 88 19.89 -7.42 -5.29
C SER A 88 19.08 -6.77 -4.16
N LYS A 89 18.74 -5.48 -4.33
CA LYS A 89 18.00 -4.71 -3.32
C LYS A 89 16.50 -4.94 -3.36
N TYR A 90 15.89 -4.94 -4.54
CA TYR A 90 14.44 -4.69 -4.68
C TYR A 90 13.67 -5.76 -5.46
N LYS A 91 14.32 -6.78 -6.03
CA LYS A 91 13.63 -7.79 -6.88
C LYS A 91 12.80 -8.76 -6.06
N SER A 92 13.40 -9.33 -5.03
CA SER A 92 12.78 -10.37 -4.18
C SER A 92 12.35 -9.85 -2.82
N ASN A 93 12.75 -8.62 -2.47
CA ASN A 93 12.36 -7.95 -1.23
C ASN A 93 11.32 -6.87 -1.54
N LEU A 94 10.24 -6.85 -0.77
CA LEU A 94 9.34 -5.69 -0.78
C LEU A 94 10.06 -4.51 -0.14
N VAL A 95 10.22 -3.43 -0.89
CA VAL A 95 10.70 -2.14 -0.39
C VAL A 95 9.62 -1.12 -0.66
N ASN A 96 9.31 -0.28 0.34
CA ASN A 96 8.18 0.64 0.26
C ASN A 96 6.90 -0.09 -0.19
N ASN A 97 6.65 -1.27 0.39
CA ASN A 97 5.51 -2.15 0.11
C ASN A 97 5.43 -2.74 -1.31
N THR A 98 6.37 -2.50 -2.22
CA THR A 98 6.30 -3.03 -3.60
C THR A 98 7.61 -3.64 -4.09
N TYR A 99 7.54 -4.37 -5.20
CA TYR A 99 8.73 -4.79 -5.96
C TYR A 99 9.04 -3.77 -7.05
N ILE A 100 10.29 -3.71 -7.52
CA ILE A 100 10.63 -2.85 -8.65
C ILE A 100 10.00 -3.28 -9.97
N TYR A 101 9.66 -4.56 -10.14
CA TYR A 101 9.13 -5.07 -11.41
C TYR A 101 7.64 -5.35 -11.37
N ASP A 102 6.97 -4.96 -12.44
CA ASP A 102 5.65 -5.46 -12.81
C ASP A 102 5.82 -6.91 -13.37
N LYS A 103 4.71 -7.58 -13.70
CA LYS A 103 4.70 -9.01 -14.10
C LYS A 103 5.59 -9.32 -15.30
N PHE A 104 5.76 -8.36 -16.21
CA PHE A 104 6.65 -8.49 -17.36
C PHE A 104 7.96 -7.74 -17.10
N PRO A 105 9.08 -8.45 -16.85
CA PRO A 105 10.34 -7.82 -16.51
C PRO A 105 10.97 -7.10 -17.70
N VAL A 106 11.93 -6.23 -17.40
CA VAL A 106 12.74 -5.50 -18.39
C VAL A 106 13.64 -6.49 -19.16
N PRO A 107 13.90 -6.27 -20.47
CA PRO A 107 14.77 -7.13 -21.26
C PRO A 107 16.15 -7.35 -20.63
N GLU A 108 16.75 -8.50 -20.90
CA GLU A 108 18.08 -8.86 -20.38
C GLU A 108 19.18 -7.90 -20.82
N SER A 109 19.05 -7.30 -22.00
CA SER A 109 20.00 -6.33 -22.57
C SER A 109 20.06 -5.00 -21.81
N VAL A 110 19.05 -4.68 -20.99
CA VAL A 110 19.05 -3.46 -20.17
C VAL A 110 19.99 -3.67 -18.99
N THR A 111 21.00 -2.82 -18.84
CA THR A 111 21.98 -2.86 -17.74
C THR A 111 21.80 -1.76 -16.71
N GLU A 112 21.14 -0.65 -17.08
CA GLU A 112 20.80 0.47 -16.18
C GLU A 112 19.27 0.58 -16.08
N LEU A 113 18.75 0.62 -14.86
CA LEU A 113 17.32 0.81 -14.60
C LEU A 113 17.05 2.24 -14.16
N SER A 114 15.88 2.76 -14.53
CA SER A 114 15.33 3.99 -13.95
C SER A 114 14.25 3.62 -12.94
N LEU A 115 14.47 3.96 -11.68
CA LEU A 115 13.52 3.73 -10.60
C LEU A 115 12.81 5.03 -10.25
N VAL A 116 11.53 4.91 -9.92
CA VAL A 116 10.74 5.95 -9.26
C VAL A 116 10.34 5.46 -7.89
N GLU A 117 10.55 6.29 -6.89
CA GLU A 117 10.30 6.00 -5.48
C GLU A 117 9.40 7.06 -4.85
N LEU A 118 8.36 6.57 -4.18
CA LEU A 118 7.61 7.29 -3.16
C LEU A 118 7.95 6.65 -1.81
N GLU A 119 8.61 7.43 -0.95
CA GLU A 119 9.15 6.96 0.32
C GLU A 119 8.09 6.27 1.18
N ASN A 120 8.42 5.08 1.70
CA ASN A 120 7.53 4.22 2.50
C ASN A 120 6.20 3.83 1.81
N TRP A 121 6.05 4.05 0.50
CA TRP A 121 4.78 3.86 -0.21
C TRP A 121 4.86 3.01 -1.49
N ASN A 122 5.78 3.33 -2.40
CA ASN A 122 5.95 2.62 -3.66
C ASN A 122 7.39 2.76 -4.18
N ILE A 123 7.91 1.70 -4.80
CA ILE A 123 9.08 1.76 -5.67
C ILE A 123 8.79 0.94 -6.94
N ASN A 124 9.18 1.44 -8.10
CA ASN A 124 8.95 0.75 -9.37
C ASN A 124 9.98 1.14 -10.42
N CYS A 125 10.33 0.21 -11.31
CA CYS A 125 11.16 0.44 -12.48
C CYS A 125 10.31 1.09 -13.58
N CYS A 126 10.41 2.40 -13.71
CA CYS A 126 9.63 3.18 -14.66
C CYS A 126 10.51 4.29 -15.28
N PRO A 127 10.87 4.19 -16.58
CA PRO A 127 11.69 5.20 -17.26
C PRO A 127 10.89 6.42 -17.75
N ALA A 128 9.59 6.49 -17.46
CA ALA A 128 8.73 7.60 -17.85
C ALA A 128 8.97 8.84 -16.97
N VAL A 129 8.50 9.99 -17.46
CA VAL A 129 8.50 11.23 -16.68
C VAL A 129 7.27 11.23 -15.76
N HIS A 130 7.50 11.57 -14.50
CA HIS A 130 6.46 11.69 -13.47
C HIS A 130 6.31 13.16 -13.04
N LEU A 131 5.23 13.45 -12.33
CA LEU A 131 5.07 14.71 -11.62
C LEU A 131 6.14 14.84 -10.53
N LYS A 132 6.39 16.05 -10.03
CA LYS A 132 7.40 16.24 -8.98
C LYS A 132 6.91 15.71 -7.63
N THR A 133 5.64 15.92 -7.32
CA THR A 133 5.03 15.47 -6.07
C THR A 133 3.64 14.84 -6.29
N THR A 134 3.18 14.04 -5.32
CA THR A 134 1.85 13.41 -5.37
C THR A 134 0.72 14.43 -5.32
N GLY A 135 0.92 15.61 -4.72
CA GLY A 135 -0.09 16.66 -4.65
C GLY A 135 -0.44 17.29 -6.01
N GLU A 136 0.48 17.24 -6.98
CA GLU A 136 0.23 17.72 -8.35
C GLU A 136 -0.79 16.87 -9.12
N ILE A 137 -1.13 15.67 -8.61
CA ILE A 137 -2.17 14.81 -9.20
C ILE A 137 -3.57 15.43 -9.02
N GLY A 138 -3.81 16.16 -7.93
CA GLY A 138 -5.13 16.64 -7.52
C GLY A 138 -5.89 15.60 -6.68
N GLY A 139 -6.36 14.54 -7.31
CA GLY A 139 -7.09 13.47 -6.64
C GLY A 139 -7.41 12.31 -7.57
N ILE A 140 -7.68 11.14 -6.99
CA ILE A 140 -8.03 9.92 -7.71
C ILE A 140 -9.44 9.51 -7.34
N LYS A 141 -10.26 9.18 -8.34
CA LYS A 141 -11.55 8.54 -8.18
C LYS A 141 -11.55 7.19 -8.90
N ILE A 142 -11.84 6.10 -8.19
CA ILE A 142 -12.00 4.77 -8.78
C ILE A 142 -13.35 4.74 -9.52
N ALA A 143 -13.28 4.80 -10.85
CA ALA A 143 -14.44 4.76 -11.74
C ALA A 143 -15.09 3.37 -11.80
N GLY A 144 -14.32 2.32 -11.48
CA GLY A 144 -14.85 0.98 -11.31
C GLY A 144 -13.78 -0.09 -11.43
N ILE A 145 -14.14 -1.32 -11.09
CA ILE A 145 -13.25 -2.48 -11.18
C ILE A 145 -13.79 -3.55 -12.12
N ASN A 146 -12.90 -4.38 -12.64
CA ASN A 146 -13.22 -5.57 -13.43
C ASN A 146 -12.43 -6.76 -12.87
N HIS A 147 -13.13 -7.67 -12.19
CA HIS A 147 -12.56 -8.86 -11.58
C HIS A 147 -12.61 -10.03 -12.56
N ARG A 148 -11.46 -10.64 -12.83
CA ARG A 148 -11.28 -11.71 -13.80
C ARG A 148 -10.71 -12.95 -13.10
N PRO A 149 -11.52 -13.71 -12.33
CA PRO A 149 -11.03 -14.80 -11.49
C PRO A 149 -10.31 -15.90 -12.30
N ALA A 150 -10.81 -16.24 -13.49
CA ALA A 150 -10.17 -17.22 -14.38
C ALA A 150 -8.75 -16.83 -14.81
N LYS A 151 -8.41 -15.53 -14.80
CA LYS A 151 -7.08 -15.02 -15.11
C LYS A 151 -6.28 -14.66 -13.86
N LYS A 152 -6.87 -14.75 -12.66
CA LYS A 152 -6.34 -14.21 -11.40
C LYS A 152 -5.97 -12.73 -11.50
N GLU A 153 -6.85 -11.93 -12.08
CA GLU A 153 -6.60 -10.49 -12.27
C GLU A 153 -7.73 -9.63 -11.70
N LEU A 154 -7.35 -8.47 -11.17
CA LEU A 154 -8.26 -7.40 -10.80
C LEU A 154 -7.81 -6.11 -11.47
N GLU A 155 -8.67 -5.56 -12.32
CA GLU A 155 -8.45 -4.28 -12.98
C GLU A 155 -9.21 -3.17 -12.27
N PHE A 156 -8.54 -2.04 -12.06
CA PHE A 156 -9.10 -0.78 -11.60
C PHE A 156 -9.04 0.23 -12.73
N ARG A 157 -10.17 0.91 -12.97
CA ARG A 157 -10.28 2.11 -13.81
C ARG A 157 -10.42 3.30 -12.88
N PHE A 158 -9.67 4.36 -13.14
CA PHE A 158 -9.71 5.56 -12.32
C PHE A 158 -9.72 6.82 -13.17
N ASP A 159 -10.26 7.89 -12.59
CA ASP A 159 -10.27 9.23 -13.13
C ASP A 159 -9.44 10.16 -12.22
N ILE A 160 -8.74 11.12 -12.83
CA ILE A 160 -8.10 12.23 -12.12
C ILE A 160 -9.15 13.31 -11.86
N VAL A 161 -9.23 13.79 -10.63
CA VAL A 161 -10.16 14.85 -10.19
C VAL A 161 -9.38 16.02 -9.58
N ALA A 162 -9.91 17.24 -9.69
CA ALA A 162 -9.21 18.45 -9.19
C ALA A 162 -8.98 18.44 -7.67
N SER A 163 -9.91 17.85 -6.91
CA SER A 163 -9.80 17.61 -5.47
C SER A 163 -10.89 16.62 -5.04
N VAL A 164 -10.60 15.76 -4.08
CA VAL A 164 -11.62 14.90 -3.47
C VAL A 164 -12.41 15.67 -2.41
N VAL A 165 -13.67 16.01 -2.72
CA VAL A 165 -14.61 16.53 -1.73
C VAL A 165 -15.06 15.37 -0.85
N SER A 166 -14.67 15.40 0.42
CA SER A 166 -15.16 14.48 1.45
C SER A 166 -16.69 14.58 1.55
N THR A 167 -17.43 13.67 0.93
CA THR A 167 -18.87 13.53 1.13
C THR A 167 -19.13 12.39 2.10
N THR A 168 -19.05 12.69 3.39
CA THR A 168 -19.56 11.83 4.46
C THR A 168 -21.08 11.82 4.41
N THR A 169 -21.67 10.82 3.75
CA THR A 169 -23.10 10.51 3.91
C THR A 169 -23.23 9.08 4.46
N ALA A 170 -23.04 8.96 5.77
CA ALA A 170 -23.51 7.81 6.52
C ALA A 170 -25.00 8.02 6.85
N LYS A 171 -25.87 7.15 6.33
CA LYS A 171 -27.24 7.00 6.83
C LYS A 171 -27.34 5.63 7.53
N PRO A 172 -27.79 5.57 8.80
CA PRO A 172 -27.72 4.37 9.61
C PRO A 172 -28.98 3.52 9.42
N THR A 173 -28.80 2.21 9.22
CA THR A 173 -29.88 1.24 9.38
C THR A 173 -29.33 -0.04 9.99
N GLY A 174 -29.97 -0.52 11.06
CA GLY A 174 -30.00 -1.95 11.34
C GLY A 174 -29.32 -2.44 12.62
N ARG A 175 -29.94 -2.07 13.73
CA ARG A 175 -29.91 -2.67 15.08
C ARG A 175 -29.73 -4.20 15.09
N GLY A 176 -28.69 -4.69 15.76
CA GLY A 176 -28.52 -6.09 16.18
C GLY A 176 -27.57 -6.14 17.39
N ALA A 177 -28.05 -6.67 18.52
CA ALA A 177 -27.40 -6.66 19.83
C ALA A 177 -26.77 -8.06 20.17
N PRO A 178 -26.22 -8.30 21.38
CA PRO A 178 -24.79 -8.16 21.70
C PRO A 178 -24.17 -9.46 22.26
N LYS A 179 -22.82 -9.61 22.25
CA LYS A 179 -22.10 -10.47 23.23
C LYS A 179 -20.69 -9.98 23.57
N LYS A 180 -20.57 -9.59 24.85
CA LYS A 180 -19.49 -9.81 25.85
C LYS A 180 -18.13 -9.11 25.69
N ASP A 181 -18.01 -8.05 26.50
CA ASP A 181 -16.94 -7.71 27.45
C ASP A 181 -15.52 -8.20 27.16
N ALA A 182 -14.68 -7.27 26.70
CA ALA A 182 -13.24 -7.29 26.96
C ALA A 182 -12.82 -5.89 27.40
N ALA A 183 -12.24 -5.82 28.59
CA ALA A 183 -11.96 -4.60 29.33
C ALA A 183 -11.02 -3.63 28.59
N VAL A 184 -11.38 -2.35 28.68
CA VAL A 184 -10.60 -1.18 28.26
C VAL A 184 -9.30 -1.13 29.05
N VAL A 185 -8.15 -1.16 28.37
CA VAL A 185 -6.85 -0.86 28.97
C VAL A 185 -6.38 0.49 28.45
N ASN A 186 -5.94 1.32 29.40
CA ASN A 186 -5.67 2.75 29.32
C ASN A 186 -4.85 3.22 28.11
N GLU A 187 -5.26 4.38 27.61
CA GLU A 187 -4.59 5.18 26.59
C GLU A 187 -3.27 5.76 27.13
N THR A 188 -2.15 5.17 26.76
CA THR A 188 -0.86 5.88 26.79
C THR A 188 -0.59 6.43 25.41
N SER A 189 -0.71 7.75 25.29
CA SER A 189 -0.42 8.53 24.10
C SER A 189 1.06 8.44 23.75
N PHE A 190 1.39 7.83 22.61
CA PHE A 190 2.70 7.97 21.98
C PHE A 190 2.51 8.45 20.54
N GLU A 191 3.28 9.46 20.17
CA GLU A 191 3.27 10.09 18.85
C GLU A 191 3.81 9.11 17.80
N GLY A 192 3.02 8.81 16.77
CA GLY A 192 3.55 8.28 15.50
C GLY A 192 3.05 6.93 15.00
N SER A 193 2.06 6.28 15.61
CA SER A 193 1.38 5.14 14.95
C SER A 193 -0.13 5.27 15.02
N ASN A 194 -0.76 5.56 13.89
CA ASN A 194 -2.21 5.61 13.79
C ASN A 194 -2.72 4.16 13.80
N LEU A 195 -3.69 3.85 14.67
CA LEU A 195 -4.31 2.53 14.85
C LEU A 195 -4.89 1.89 13.57
N LYS A 196 -4.88 2.61 12.44
CA LYS A 196 -5.43 2.22 11.14
C LYS A 196 -4.46 1.47 10.23
N ASP A 197 -3.17 1.37 10.56
CA ASP A 197 -2.24 0.55 9.76
C ASP A 197 -2.44 -0.93 10.07
N THR A 198 -3.35 -1.58 9.35
CA THR A 198 -3.71 -3.00 9.51
C THR A 198 -2.87 -3.95 8.64
N ASN A 199 -1.83 -3.45 7.96
CA ASN A 199 -1.00 -4.28 7.09
C ASN A 199 -0.11 -5.20 7.95
N VAL A 200 -0.54 -6.46 8.07
CA VAL A 200 0.13 -7.49 8.88
C VAL A 200 1.61 -7.63 8.51
N GLN A 201 1.94 -7.55 7.22
CA GLN A 201 3.32 -7.71 6.76
C GLN A 201 4.18 -6.52 7.13
N TYR A 202 3.68 -5.29 6.95
CA TYR A 202 4.36 -4.07 7.41
C TYR A 202 4.59 -4.07 8.92
N LEU A 203 3.55 -4.35 9.71
CA LEU A 203 3.65 -4.42 11.18
C LEU A 203 4.63 -5.51 11.62
N THR A 204 4.63 -6.66 10.95
CA THR A 204 5.58 -7.75 11.22
C THR A 204 7.01 -7.31 10.94
N GLN A 205 7.28 -6.66 9.81
CA GLN A 205 8.62 -6.14 9.50
C GLN A 205 9.07 -5.07 10.50
N LYS A 206 8.15 -4.20 10.93
CA LYS A 206 8.42 -3.19 11.97
C LYS A 206 8.80 -3.85 13.29
N ILE A 207 8.07 -4.87 13.74
CA ILE A 207 8.41 -5.65 14.94
C ILE A 207 9.79 -6.30 14.80
N ILE A 208 10.07 -6.95 13.67
CA ILE A 208 11.38 -7.58 13.43
C ILE A 208 12.51 -6.55 13.53
N LYS A 209 12.34 -5.38 12.91
CA LYS A 209 13.33 -4.30 12.96
C LYS A 209 13.57 -3.81 14.38
N LEU A 210 12.51 -3.56 15.16
CA LEU A 210 12.61 -3.16 16.57
C LEU A 210 13.38 -4.19 17.41
N VAL A 211 13.13 -5.48 17.18
CA VAL A 211 13.86 -6.56 17.87
C VAL A 211 15.33 -6.61 17.47
N LEU A 212 15.65 -6.40 16.18
CA LEU A 212 17.03 -6.40 15.70
C LEU A 212 17.82 -5.18 16.19
N ASP A 213 17.21 -4.00 16.17
CA ASP A 213 17.85 -2.74 16.56
C ASP A 213 18.09 -2.68 18.08
N SER A 214 17.27 -3.36 18.89
CA SER A 214 17.40 -3.40 20.36
C SER A 214 18.39 -4.44 20.91
N LYS A 215 19.04 -5.22 20.05
CA LYS A 215 19.94 -6.32 20.46
C LYS A 215 21.04 -5.87 21.42
N ASP A 216 21.66 -4.72 21.13
CA ASP A 216 22.78 -4.15 21.88
C ASP A 216 22.37 -2.93 22.73
N SER A 217 21.07 -2.64 22.82
CA SER A 217 20.52 -1.51 23.56
C SER A 217 20.60 -1.69 25.08
N LYS A 218 20.63 -0.56 25.79
CA LYS A 218 20.54 -0.52 27.26
C LYS A 218 19.16 -0.97 27.75
N ASP A 219 19.06 -1.41 29.00
CA ASP A 219 17.80 -1.93 29.56
C ASP A 219 16.62 -0.95 29.43
N SER A 220 16.85 0.36 29.60
CA SER A 220 15.81 1.39 29.43
C SER A 220 15.28 1.48 27.99
N GLU A 221 16.14 1.29 26.99
CA GLU A 221 15.76 1.29 25.58
C GLU A 221 15.05 -0.01 25.19
N LYS A 222 15.46 -1.14 25.78
CA LYS A 222 14.79 -2.43 25.63
C LYS A 222 13.36 -2.41 26.18
N GLU A 223 13.14 -1.75 27.32
CA GLU A 223 11.81 -1.58 27.90
C GLU A 223 10.91 -0.77 26.95
N GLN A 224 11.39 0.36 26.44
CA GLN A 224 10.64 1.18 25.47
C GLN A 224 10.34 0.40 24.17
N THR A 225 11.30 -0.36 23.67
CA THR A 225 11.14 -1.21 22.49
C THR A 225 10.09 -2.30 22.74
N THR A 226 10.09 -2.90 23.93
CA THR A 226 9.10 -3.90 24.32
C THR A 226 7.68 -3.32 24.32
N LEU A 227 7.50 -2.12 24.88
CA LEU A 227 6.21 -1.42 24.85
C LEU A 227 5.73 -1.14 23.42
N GLU A 228 6.63 -0.72 22.53
CA GLU A 228 6.28 -0.49 21.12
C GLU A 228 5.87 -1.80 20.42
N ILE A 229 6.59 -2.90 20.67
CA ILE A 229 6.24 -4.22 20.12
C ILE A 229 4.88 -4.69 20.64
N GLU A 230 4.58 -4.52 21.94
CA GLU A 230 3.28 -4.89 22.53
C GLU A 230 2.11 -4.12 21.91
N GLN A 231 2.32 -2.84 21.60
CA GLN A 231 1.33 -2.03 20.88
C GLN A 231 1.12 -2.54 19.45
N LEU A 232 2.18 -2.82 18.69
CA LEU A 232 2.09 -3.38 17.33
C LEU A 232 1.39 -4.75 17.33
N LEU A 233 1.70 -5.62 18.29
CA LEU A 233 1.02 -6.89 18.48
C LEU A 233 -0.45 -6.71 18.86
N THR A 234 -0.79 -5.68 19.63
CA THR A 234 -2.17 -5.33 19.96
C THR A 234 -2.94 -4.87 18.71
N ILE A 235 -2.32 -4.09 17.84
CA ILE A 235 -2.90 -3.70 16.53
C ILE A 235 -3.13 -4.94 15.66
N LEU A 236 -2.15 -5.83 15.55
CA LEU A 236 -2.27 -7.10 14.81
C LEU A 236 -3.41 -7.97 15.35
N LYS A 237 -3.51 -8.07 16.68
CA LYS A 237 -4.56 -8.80 17.37
C LYS A 237 -5.93 -8.20 17.08
N ASN A 238 -6.10 -6.89 17.23
CA ASN A 238 -7.36 -6.20 16.98
C ASN A 238 -7.79 -6.33 15.51
N THR A 239 -6.83 -6.22 14.58
CA THR A 239 -7.04 -6.46 13.14
C THR A 239 -7.50 -7.89 12.86
N SER A 240 -6.94 -8.88 13.58
CA SER A 240 -7.37 -10.27 13.48
C SER A 240 -8.83 -10.43 13.92
N TYR A 241 -9.21 -9.81 15.05
CA TYR A 241 -10.57 -9.85 15.57
C TYR A 241 -11.59 -9.20 14.61
N THR A 242 -11.25 -8.04 14.02
CA THR A 242 -12.13 -7.39 13.04
C THR A 242 -12.34 -8.24 11.80
N ASN A 243 -11.36 -9.07 11.42
CA ASN A 243 -11.45 -10.01 10.30
C ASN A 243 -12.06 -11.37 10.69
N GLY A 244 -12.66 -11.49 11.89
CA GLY A 244 -13.32 -12.71 12.35
C GLY A 244 -12.37 -13.83 12.80
N SER A 245 -11.07 -13.56 12.91
CA SER A 245 -10.09 -14.51 13.44
C SER A 245 -9.95 -14.38 14.96
N GLN A 246 -9.90 -15.50 15.68
CA GLN A 246 -9.53 -15.49 17.09
C GLN A 246 -8.01 -15.47 17.23
N SER A 247 -7.48 -14.41 17.85
CA SER A 247 -6.04 -14.27 18.13
C SER A 247 -5.82 -14.09 19.63
N VAL A 248 -5.06 -15.00 20.24
CA VAL A 248 -4.67 -14.94 21.66
C VAL A 248 -3.16 -14.71 21.73
N ILE A 249 -2.74 -13.66 22.43
CA ILE A 249 -1.32 -13.46 22.77
C ILE A 249 -1.04 -14.33 23.99
N ILE A 250 -0.23 -15.38 23.82
CA ILE A 250 0.22 -16.23 24.91
C ILE A 250 1.63 -15.79 25.28
N SER A 251 1.80 -15.10 26.41
CA SER A 251 3.11 -14.90 27.02
C SER A 251 3.55 -16.22 27.65
N ARG A 252 4.67 -16.79 27.18
CA ARG A 252 5.38 -17.82 27.95
C ARG A 252 6.27 -17.09 28.95
N LYS A 253 6.02 -17.31 30.24
CA LYS A 253 6.95 -16.97 31.32
C LYS A 253 8.25 -17.75 31.16
#